data_AF-A0A954UHE8-F1
#
_entry.id   AF-A0A954UHE8-F1
#
_cell.length_a   1.000
_cell.length_b   1.000
_cell.length_c   1.000
_cell.angle_alpha   90.00
_cell.angle_beta   90.00
_cell.angle_gamma   90.00
#
_symmetry.space_group_name_H-M   'P 1'
#
loop_
_entity.id
_entity.type
_entity.pdbx_description
1 polymer ?
#
loop_
_entity_poly.entity_id
_entity_poly.type
_entity_poly.pdbx_seq_one_letter_code
_entity_poly.pdbx_strand_id
1 'polypeptide(L)'
;MARNLQVWMLCGLMAMGLVSPVLGQVENAAGNAVVSTADHRAAVARAIEFLRTRQNPDGSYSPESGPGLTALVTTALLKHGHSVEEPQVANSLKYLQGLVQPE
;
A
#
# COMPACT_ATOMS: atom_id res chain seq x y z
N MET A 1 45.85 -48.70 21.65
CA MET A 1 45.32 -48.43 20.29
C MET A 1 43.85 -48.86 20.20
N ALA A 2 42.95 -48.29 21.02
CA ALA A 2 41.54 -48.69 21.05
C ALA A 2 40.60 -47.50 21.36
N ARG A 3 41.04 -46.27 21.05
CA ARG A 3 40.28 -45.03 21.34
C ARG A 3 39.93 -44.23 20.09
N ASN A 4 40.13 -44.83 18.91
CA ASN A 4 39.88 -44.17 17.63
C ASN A 4 38.75 -44.85 16.84
N LEU A 5 38.26 -46.03 17.27
CA LEU A 5 37.17 -46.75 16.59
C LEU A 5 35.78 -46.26 17.04
N GLN A 6 35.67 -45.67 18.23
CA GLN A 6 34.41 -45.09 18.74
C GLN A 6 34.06 -43.73 18.13
N VAL A 7 35.04 -43.02 17.54
CA VAL A 7 34.78 -41.76 16.82
C VAL A 7 34.17 -42.03 15.44
N TRP A 8 34.52 -43.15 14.81
CA TRP A 8 33.96 -43.55 13.51
C TRP A 8 32.52 -44.09 13.60
N MET A 9 32.05 -44.52 14.77
CA MET A 9 30.64 -44.88 15.00
C MET A 9 29.73 -43.69 15.32
N LEU A 10 30.28 -42.52 15.63
CA LEU A 10 29.51 -41.30 15.93
C LEU A 10 29.37 -40.33 14.74
N CYS A 11 30.08 -40.57 13.63
CA CYS A 11 29.91 -39.79 12.39
C CYS A 11 29.00 -40.47 11.34
N GLY A 12 28.66 -41.75 11.50
CA GLY A 12 27.91 -42.53 10.50
C GLY A 12 26.38 -42.51 10.65
N LEU A 13 25.83 -41.96 11.74
CA LEU A 13 24.40 -42.02 12.04
C LEU A 13 23.73 -40.65 12.17
N MET A 14 24.17 -39.68 11.35
CA MET A 14 23.63 -38.32 11.33
C MET A 14 23.46 -37.77 9.89
N ALA A 15 23.08 -38.61 8.94
CA ALA A 15 22.79 -38.20 7.55
C ALA A 15 21.53 -38.86 6.97
N MET A 16 20.56 -39.19 7.82
CA MET A 16 19.26 -39.73 7.39
C MET A 16 18.16 -39.04 8.20
N GLY A 17 17.89 -37.79 7.84
CA GLY A 17 16.91 -36.95 8.52
C GLY A 17 16.52 -35.76 7.66
N LEU A 18 15.42 -35.92 6.92
CA LEU A 18 14.58 -34.87 6.35
C LEU A 18 15.18 -34.09 5.16
N VAL A 19 15.28 -34.76 4.00
CA VAL A 19 14.96 -34.04 2.74
C VAL A 19 13.47 -33.77 2.79
N SER A 20 13.09 -32.60 3.31
CA SER A 20 11.77 -32.05 3.10
C SER A 20 11.55 -31.97 1.59
N PRO A 21 10.48 -32.54 1.02
CA PRO A 21 10.00 -32.04 -0.24
C PRO A 21 9.41 -30.66 0.06
N VAL A 22 10.23 -29.61 -0.02
CA VAL A 22 9.71 -28.29 -0.39
C VAL A 22 9.38 -28.38 -1.87
N LEU A 23 8.36 -29.19 -2.19
CA LEU A 23 7.72 -29.25 -3.48
C LEU A 23 6.29 -28.83 -3.26
N GLY A 24 6.03 -27.59 -3.67
CA GLY A 24 4.70 -27.12 -3.98
C GLY A 24 4.04 -26.31 -2.88
N GLN A 25 4.53 -25.10 -2.60
CA GLN A 25 3.70 -23.91 -2.33
C GLN A 25 4.54 -22.64 -2.63
N VAL A 26 5.07 -22.51 -3.85
CA VAL A 26 5.12 -21.18 -4.46
C VAL A 26 3.91 -21.15 -5.39
N GLU A 27 2.73 -21.04 -4.80
CA GLU A 27 1.56 -20.66 -5.58
C GLU A 27 1.81 -19.22 -5.97
N ASN A 28 2.17 -19.04 -7.23
CA ASN A 28 2.32 -17.77 -7.88
C ASN A 28 0.93 -17.10 -7.90
N ALA A 29 0.52 -16.51 -6.78
CA ALA A 29 -0.73 -15.76 -6.63
C ALA A 29 -0.67 -14.38 -7.33
N ALA A 30 0.31 -14.18 -8.21
CA ALA A 30 0.38 -13.04 -9.11
C ALA A 30 -0.27 -13.44 -10.46
N GLY A 31 -1.59 -13.52 -10.48
CA GLY A 31 -2.33 -13.87 -11.69
C GLY A 31 -3.83 -13.84 -11.49
N ASN A 32 -4.40 -12.64 -11.44
CA ASN A 32 -5.84 -12.38 -11.47
C ASN A 32 -6.62 -12.74 -10.18
N ALA A 33 -6.17 -12.25 -9.03
CA ALA A 33 -7.03 -12.15 -7.85
C ALA A 33 -8.22 -11.23 -8.19
N VAL A 34 -9.44 -11.77 -8.20
CA VAL A 34 -10.66 -10.95 -8.21
C VAL A 34 -10.62 -10.12 -6.94
N VAL A 35 -10.25 -8.85 -7.05
CA VAL A 35 -10.21 -7.91 -5.92
C VAL A 35 -11.62 -7.87 -5.33
N SER A 36 -11.75 -8.28 -4.06
CA SER A 36 -13.05 -8.25 -3.42
C SER A 36 -13.50 -6.80 -3.24
N THR A 37 -14.82 -6.56 -3.24
CA THR A 37 -15.34 -5.21 -2.99
C THR A 37 -14.92 -4.68 -1.61
N ALA A 38 -14.70 -5.57 -0.64
CA ALA A 38 -14.19 -5.23 0.69
C ALA A 38 -12.74 -4.74 0.62
N ASP A 39 -11.87 -5.45 -0.11
CA ASP A 39 -10.46 -5.04 -0.30
C ASP A 39 -10.37 -3.70 -1.02
N HIS A 40 -11.23 -3.49 -2.03
CA HIS A 40 -11.31 -2.21 -2.73
C HIS A 40 -11.70 -1.06 -1.78
N ARG A 41 -12.77 -1.22 -0.97
CA ARG A 41 -13.17 -0.19 0.00
C ARG A 41 -12.08 0.09 1.03
N ALA A 42 -11.40 -0.95 1.51
CA ALA A 42 -10.28 -0.81 2.44
C ALA A 42 -9.08 -0.06 1.81
N ALA A 43 -8.81 -0.29 0.52
CA ALA A 43 -7.78 0.45 -0.21
C ALA A 43 -8.15 1.94 -0.37
N VAL A 44 -9.39 2.24 -0.74
CA VAL A 44 -9.90 3.61 -0.87
C VAL A 44 -9.83 4.35 0.47
N ALA A 45 -10.27 3.73 1.57
CA ALA A 45 -10.22 4.33 2.91
C ALA A 45 -8.78 4.69 3.31
N ARG A 46 -7.81 3.80 3.04
CA ARG A 46 -6.38 4.08 3.29
C ARG A 46 -5.84 5.22 2.42
N ALA A 47 -6.26 5.29 1.16
CA ALA A 47 -5.85 6.37 0.26
C ALA A 47 -6.38 7.73 0.73
N ILE A 48 -7.64 7.80 1.17
CA ILE A 48 -8.24 9.03 1.71
C ILE A 48 -7.48 9.50 2.95
N GLU A 49 -7.21 8.59 3.89
CA GLU A 49 -6.46 8.93 5.10
C GLU A 49 -5.03 9.39 4.78
N PHE A 50 -4.36 8.72 3.84
CA PHE A 50 -3.07 9.18 3.35
C PHE A 50 -3.16 10.60 2.79
N LEU A 51 -4.11 10.88 1.89
CA LEU A 51 -4.31 12.21 1.31
C LEU A 51 -4.61 13.27 2.38
N ARG A 52 -5.30 12.91 3.46
CA ARG A 52 -5.52 13.84 4.58
C ARG A 52 -4.21 14.31 5.20
N THR A 53 -3.23 13.41 5.34
CA THR A 53 -1.90 13.74 5.89
C THR A 53 -0.96 14.46 4.92
N ARG A 54 -1.29 14.48 3.63
CA ARG A 54 -0.44 15.05 2.57
C ARG A 54 -0.91 16.41 2.08
N GLN A 55 -2.04 16.91 2.58
CA GLN A 55 -2.54 18.22 2.24
C GLN A 55 -1.62 19.29 2.83
N ASN A 56 -1.21 20.25 1.99
CA ASN A 56 -0.44 21.40 2.45
C ASN A 56 -1.33 22.38 3.25
N PRO A 57 -0.74 23.28 4.05
CA PRO A 57 -1.50 24.26 4.82
C PRO A 57 -2.42 25.18 4.00
N ASP A 58 -2.10 25.38 2.72
CA ASP A 58 -2.89 26.19 1.77
C ASP A 58 -4.03 25.39 1.09
N GLY A 59 -4.17 24.09 1.37
CA GLY A 59 -5.17 23.21 0.78
C GLY A 59 -4.71 22.48 -0.50
N SER A 60 -3.50 22.75 -0.98
CA SER A 60 -2.95 22.14 -2.20
C SER A 60 -2.38 20.73 -1.96
N TYR A 61 -2.26 20.01 -3.08
CA TYR A 61 -1.53 18.76 -3.23
C TYR A 61 -0.51 18.93 -4.36
N SER A 62 0.77 18.65 -4.08
CA SER A 62 1.88 18.76 -5.05
C SER A 62 1.80 20.02 -5.91
N PRO A 63 1.82 21.23 -5.30
CA PRO A 63 1.65 22.50 -6.00
C PRO A 63 2.68 22.73 -7.10
N GLU A 64 3.86 22.11 -7.00
CA GLU A 64 4.91 22.11 -8.04
C GLU A 64 4.45 21.48 -9.37
N SER A 65 3.42 20.63 -9.35
CA SER A 65 2.83 19.99 -10.52
C SER A 65 1.62 20.76 -11.08
N GLY A 66 1.31 21.93 -10.51
CA GLY A 66 0.13 22.72 -10.83
C GLY A 66 -1.15 22.21 -10.15
N PRO A 67 -2.31 22.86 -10.42
CA PRO A 67 -3.54 22.61 -9.66
C PRO A 67 -4.24 21.30 -9.99
N GLY A 68 -3.86 20.63 -11.09
CA GLY A 68 -4.55 19.44 -11.59
C GLY A 68 -4.61 18.30 -10.57
N LEU A 69 -3.54 18.08 -9.81
CA LEU A 69 -3.53 17.04 -8.77
C LEU A 69 -4.46 17.38 -7.61
N THR A 70 -4.54 18.65 -7.23
CA THR A 70 -5.49 19.11 -6.20
C THR A 70 -6.93 18.94 -6.68
N ALA A 71 -7.23 19.29 -7.94
CA ALA A 71 -8.55 19.10 -8.55
C ALA A 71 -8.94 17.62 -8.62
N LEU A 72 -7.99 16.74 -8.99
CA LEU A 72 -8.21 15.30 -9.04
C LEU A 72 -8.55 14.72 -7.67
N VAL A 73 -7.76 15.05 -6.65
CA VAL A 73 -8.00 14.61 -5.27
C VAL A 73 -9.35 15.10 -4.77
N THR A 74 -9.65 16.40 -4.95
CA THR A 74 -10.93 16.99 -4.53
C THR A 74 -12.11 16.28 -5.19
N THR A 75 -12.01 16.01 -6.50
CA THR A 75 -13.05 15.29 -7.24
C THR A 75 -13.23 13.87 -6.73
N ALA A 76 -12.14 13.16 -6.41
CA ALA A 76 -12.20 11.81 -5.88
C ALA A 76 -12.89 11.77 -4.50
N LEU A 77 -12.56 12.71 -3.60
CA LEU A 77 -13.18 12.83 -2.29
C LEU A 77 -14.70 13.03 -2.40
N LEU A 78 -15.14 13.99 -3.22
CA LEU A 78 -16.55 14.27 -3.47
C LEU A 78 -17.29 13.04 -4.02
N LYS A 79 -16.69 12.33 -4.98
CA LYS A 79 -17.26 11.09 -5.55
C LYS A 79 -17.37 9.96 -4.52
N HIS A 80 -16.55 9.98 -3.48
CA HIS A 80 -16.61 9.01 -2.37
C HIS A 80 -17.47 9.49 -1.19
N GLY A 81 -18.25 10.55 -1.36
CA GLY A 81 -19.27 10.99 -0.40
C GLY A 81 -18.76 11.93 0.69
N HIS A 82 -17.52 12.44 0.56
CA HIS A 82 -17.05 13.50 1.44
C HIS A 82 -17.77 14.81 1.12
N SER A 83 -18.17 15.53 2.17
CA SER A 83 -18.92 16.78 2.04
C SER A 83 -18.02 17.96 1.72
N VAL A 84 -18.57 19.00 1.06
CA VAL A 84 -17.82 20.23 0.76
C VAL A 84 -17.47 21.04 2.01
N GLU A 85 -18.16 20.81 3.12
CA GLU A 85 -17.93 21.43 4.43
C GLU A 85 -16.81 20.75 5.23
N GLU A 86 -16.39 19.53 4.84
CA GLU A 86 -15.29 18.86 5.51
C GLU A 86 -13.98 19.64 5.27
N PRO A 87 -13.15 19.89 6.30
CA PRO A 87 -11.98 20.76 6.15
C PRO A 87 -11.04 20.36 5.00
N GLN A 88 -10.86 19.06 4.78
CA GLN A 88 -10.01 18.55 3.70
C GLN A 88 -10.53 18.99 2.32
N VAL A 89 -11.83 18.88 2.07
CA VAL A 89 -12.46 19.25 0.80
C VAL A 89 -12.58 20.77 0.68
N ALA A 90 -13.04 21.44 1.74
CA ALA A 90 -13.22 22.88 1.79
C ALA A 90 -11.91 23.64 1.48
N ASN A 91 -10.80 23.21 2.08
CA ASN A 91 -9.50 23.85 1.85
C ASN A 91 -9.00 23.66 0.42
N SER A 92 -9.17 22.47 -0.17
CA SER A 92 -8.79 22.25 -1.57
C SER A 92 -9.68 23.03 -2.55
N LEU A 93 -10.98 23.14 -2.28
CA LEU A 93 -11.87 23.99 -3.07
C LEU A 93 -11.46 25.46 -2.99
N LYS A 94 -11.14 25.96 -1.79
CA LYS A 94 -10.64 27.33 -1.60
C LYS A 94 -9.35 27.57 -2.38
N TYR A 95 -8.40 26.65 -2.35
CA TYR A 95 -7.17 26.72 -3.15
C TYR A 95 -7.48 26.83 -4.64
N LEU A 96 -8.33 25.93 -5.17
CA LEU A 96 -8.69 25.91 -6.59
C LEU A 96 -9.44 27.16 -7.04
N GLN A 97 -10.36 27.68 -6.22
CA GLN A 97 -11.09 28.92 -6.50
C GLN A 97 -10.15 30.13 -6.60
N GLY A 98 -9.07 30.14 -5.83
CA GLY A 98 -8.05 31.20 -5.89
C GLY A 98 -7.23 31.23 -7.18
N LEU A 99 -7.36 30.22 -8.04
CA LEU A 99 -6.61 30.09 -9.29
C LEU A 99 -7.43 30.42 -10.54
N VAL A 100 -8.72 30.77 -10.38
CA VAL A 100 -9.58 31.18 -11.49
C VAL A 100 -9.06 32.51 -12.06
N GLN A 101 -8.82 32.53 -13.38
CA GLN A 101 -8.38 33.73 -14.08
C GLN A 101 -9.60 34.56 -14.53
N PRO A 102 -9.48 35.91 -14.54
CA PRO A 102 -10.49 36.77 -15.14
C PRO A 102 -10.60 36.51 -16.65
N GLU A 103 -11.80 36.74 -17.19
CA GLU A 103 -12.08 36.66 -18.63
C GLU A 103 -11.38 37.74 -19.48
#